data_AF-A0A4Z2BB22-F1
#
_entry.id   AF-A0A4Z2BB22-F1
#
_cell.length_a   1.000
_cell.length_b   1.000
_cell.length_c   1.000
_cell.angle_alpha   90.00
_cell.angle_beta   90.00
_cell.angle_gamma   90.00
#
_symmetry.space_group_name_H-M   'P 1'
#
loop_
_entity.id
_entity.type
_entity.pdbx_description
1 polymer ?
#
loop_
_entity_poly.entity_id
_entity_poly.type
_entity_poly.pdbx_seq_one_letter_code
_entity_poly.pdbx_strand_id
1 'polypeptide(L)'
;MSIMRTFITQNLNSESSPFRQHLQAGLKKFLVRIRDGCLARVRGQKSKKKKESVQFEPSQDVLEQGIGFVEWLGQLPYCYLAPGHSYQRKKTALLLLSAVLETCTDSWSPDKKKGQPPANIAALINYAKQKGKWDFFCRGKQLILITCLEDSTNEIRELSAWLLLKFFQSSFPDDITVELHVRSKQLLCSPRVQEAQMGALMMKVLLQKSRDQTGKNSEISNMVGFLVRELKEHYLTARADMMLAARTKPIHGVLLALQRCLSESPGSVCVSLGHSVSAELLKLLEDISLLLLGVLYGDVDACLTEMDAPPSFCDMGNAIKTLIVQASGGGQRDEEECVLLSEEHSLVLTCCWVSLKEIGIFLGSLVETMLSESKSSKCCLTKEDLWRASQIFKNILLKCRHWGAVEGCCMGFTKFCVTLLSSGDAEIRDIPAVMLEEGLKVVQSPRFTSVTRRAAGLPMLILCICSAGETSKTRSLLCQSMRTLLETAKAPLSDNWDQTLDLPQVLPHSHTRESISPFNHGHRCGHTPILAFTGVCGSHHASPGPWFRSGSCCASVCS
;
A
#
# COMPACT_ATOMS: atom_id res chain seq x y z
N MET A 1 7.26 -12.94 -39.47
CA MET A 1 7.02 -11.70 -38.70
C MET A 1 5.63 -11.10 -38.91
N SER A 2 5.06 -11.10 -40.13
CA SER A 2 3.72 -10.53 -40.41
C SER A 2 2.60 -11.11 -39.53
N ILE A 3 2.47 -12.43 -39.45
CA ILE A 3 1.45 -13.12 -38.61
C ILE A 3 1.54 -12.65 -37.14
N MET A 4 2.76 -12.50 -36.61
CA MET A 4 2.96 -12.05 -35.24
C MET A 4 2.49 -10.59 -35.04
N ARG A 5 2.67 -9.73 -36.05
CA ARG A 5 2.17 -8.34 -35.98
C ARG A 5 0.65 -8.32 -35.88
N THR A 6 -0.02 -9.06 -36.75
CA THR A 6 -1.49 -9.19 -36.74
C THR A 6 -1.98 -9.78 -35.42
N PHE A 7 -1.38 -10.89 -34.97
CA PHE A 7 -1.75 -11.55 -33.73
C PHE A 7 -1.64 -10.61 -32.52
N ILE A 8 -0.50 -9.91 -32.35
CA ILE A 8 -0.32 -8.99 -31.22
C ILE A 8 -1.35 -7.87 -31.26
N THR A 9 -1.54 -7.22 -32.41
CA THR A 9 -2.49 -6.08 -32.53
C THR A 9 -3.94 -6.46 -32.25
N GLN A 10 -4.38 -7.63 -32.70
CA GLN A 10 -5.75 -8.11 -32.47
C GLN A 10 -6.00 -8.54 -31.02
N ASN A 11 -4.95 -8.92 -30.29
CA ASN A 11 -5.08 -9.47 -28.94
C ASN A 11 -4.76 -8.48 -27.81
N LEU A 12 -4.52 -7.19 -28.12
CA LEU A 12 -4.23 -6.16 -27.11
C LEU A 12 -5.38 -5.96 -26.11
N ASN A 13 -6.63 -6.18 -26.54
CA ASN A 13 -7.82 -5.95 -25.72
C ASN A 13 -8.32 -7.21 -24.99
N SER A 14 -7.50 -8.27 -24.90
CA SER A 14 -7.92 -9.50 -24.23
C SER A 14 -8.22 -9.27 -22.75
N GLU A 15 -9.40 -9.72 -22.29
CA GLU A 15 -9.85 -9.60 -20.90
C GLU A 15 -9.18 -10.60 -19.96
N SER A 16 -8.69 -11.73 -20.50
CA SER A 16 -8.04 -12.78 -19.72
C SER A 16 -6.67 -12.35 -19.18
N SER A 17 -6.57 -12.18 -17.86
CA SER A 17 -5.31 -11.88 -17.17
C SER A 17 -4.24 -12.97 -17.41
N PRO A 18 -4.57 -14.29 -17.29
CA PRO A 18 -3.64 -15.35 -17.64
C PRO A 18 -3.13 -15.22 -19.07
N PHE A 19 -4.01 -14.93 -20.04
CA PHE A 19 -3.59 -14.77 -21.43
C PHE A 19 -2.57 -13.64 -21.59
N ARG A 20 -2.80 -12.47 -20.98
CA ARG A 20 -1.84 -11.33 -21.03
C ARG A 20 -0.47 -11.70 -20.48
N GLN A 21 -0.41 -12.46 -19.39
CA GLN A 21 0.84 -12.94 -18.79
C GLN A 21 1.55 -13.96 -19.70
N HIS A 22 0.82 -14.92 -20.28
CA HIS A 22 1.38 -15.89 -21.21
C HIS A 22 1.87 -15.23 -22.50
N LEU A 23 1.13 -14.25 -23.02
CA LEU A 23 1.53 -13.44 -24.17
C LEU A 23 2.84 -12.70 -23.89
N GLN A 24 2.95 -12.04 -22.74
CA GLN A 24 4.18 -11.35 -22.34
C GLN A 24 5.36 -12.34 -22.23
N ALA A 25 5.18 -13.48 -21.55
CA ALA A 25 6.23 -14.47 -21.36
C ALA A 25 6.68 -15.12 -22.69
N GLY A 26 5.72 -15.46 -23.56
CA GLY A 26 5.98 -15.97 -24.90
C GLY A 26 6.73 -14.96 -25.76
N LEU A 27 6.31 -13.70 -25.70
CA LEU A 27 6.94 -12.63 -26.46
C LEU A 27 8.36 -12.32 -25.98
N LYS A 28 8.62 -12.35 -24.67
CA LYS A 28 10.00 -12.24 -24.13
C LYS A 28 10.89 -13.33 -24.71
N LYS A 29 10.44 -14.60 -24.72
CA LYS A 29 11.19 -15.71 -25.32
C LYS A 29 11.43 -15.49 -26.81
N PHE A 30 10.42 -15.01 -27.54
CA PHE A 30 10.53 -14.71 -28.97
C PHE A 30 11.53 -13.57 -29.24
N LEU A 31 11.46 -12.49 -28.47
CA LEU A 31 12.39 -11.35 -28.55
C LEU A 31 13.84 -11.77 -28.26
N VAL A 32 14.06 -12.67 -27.30
CA VAL A 32 15.41 -13.23 -27.03
C VAL A 32 15.96 -13.93 -28.27
N ARG A 33 15.13 -14.74 -28.95
CA ARG A 33 15.55 -15.42 -30.18
C ARG A 33 15.84 -14.45 -31.32
N ILE A 34 15.03 -13.40 -31.49
CA ILE A 34 15.30 -12.35 -32.48
C ILE A 34 16.61 -11.63 -32.16
N ARG A 35 16.80 -11.20 -30.90
CA ARG A 35 18.00 -10.51 -30.44
C ARG A 35 19.25 -11.35 -30.68
N ASP A 36 19.24 -12.61 -30.25
CA ASP A 36 20.41 -13.49 -30.36
C ASP A 36 20.72 -13.80 -31.84
N GLY A 37 19.68 -13.99 -32.66
CA GLY A 37 19.83 -14.15 -34.11
C GLY A 37 20.40 -12.91 -34.81
N CYS A 38 19.94 -11.70 -34.44
CA CYS A 38 20.49 -10.44 -34.94
C CYS A 38 21.94 -10.24 -34.49
N LEU A 39 22.23 -10.52 -33.22
CA LEU A 39 23.54 -10.37 -32.61
C LEU A 39 24.57 -11.31 -33.23
N ALA A 40 24.20 -12.56 -33.52
CA ALA A 40 25.06 -13.50 -34.25
C ALA A 40 25.47 -12.97 -35.64
N ARG A 41 24.54 -12.32 -36.35
CA ARG A 41 24.78 -11.75 -37.68
C ARG A 41 25.63 -10.49 -37.65
N VAL A 42 25.38 -9.59 -36.69
CA VAL A 42 26.22 -8.39 -36.48
C VAL A 42 27.67 -8.79 -36.17
N ARG A 43 27.89 -9.88 -35.41
CA ARG A 43 29.22 -10.44 -35.18
C ARG A 43 29.82 -11.04 -36.47
N GLY A 44 29.05 -11.84 -37.20
CA GLY A 44 29.48 -12.46 -38.45
C GLY A 44 29.93 -11.44 -39.51
N GLN A 45 29.27 -10.27 -39.59
CA GLN A 45 29.66 -9.18 -40.49
C GLN A 45 31.00 -8.54 -40.10
N LYS A 46 31.32 -8.42 -38.79
CA LYS A 46 32.63 -7.92 -38.33
C LYS A 46 33.77 -8.88 -38.64
N SER A 47 33.54 -10.19 -38.55
CA SER A 47 34.54 -11.21 -38.90
C SER A 47 34.75 -11.33 -40.42
N LYS A 48 33.69 -11.16 -41.22
CA LYS A 48 33.77 -11.15 -42.69
C LYS A 48 34.36 -9.87 -43.28
N LYS A 49 34.24 -8.70 -42.64
CA LYS A 49 34.96 -7.49 -43.09
C LYS A 49 36.50 -7.60 -43.10
N LYS A 50 37.07 -8.68 -42.53
CA LYS A 50 38.51 -9.00 -42.56
C LYS A 50 38.92 -10.01 -43.66
N LYS A 51 37.99 -10.59 -44.42
CA LYS A 51 38.26 -11.51 -45.53
C LYS A 51 37.30 -11.16 -46.68
N GLU A 52 37.87 -10.75 -47.81
CA GLU A 52 37.19 -10.05 -48.91
C GLU A 52 35.86 -10.63 -49.42
N SER A 53 35.08 -9.67 -49.93
CA SER A 53 33.88 -9.67 -50.76
C SER A 53 33.46 -10.96 -51.48
N VAL A 54 32.34 -11.57 -51.04
CA VAL A 54 31.36 -12.25 -51.94
C VAL A 54 29.95 -12.20 -51.32
N GLN A 55 28.98 -11.70 -52.11
CA GLN A 55 27.50 -11.75 -52.03
C GLN A 55 26.81 -11.35 -50.69
N PHE A 56 26.19 -10.17 -50.66
CA PHE A 56 25.79 -9.45 -49.44
C PHE A 56 24.28 -9.36 -49.14
N GLU A 57 23.38 -9.98 -49.91
CA GLU A 57 21.95 -9.60 -49.83
C GLU A 57 21.05 -10.40 -48.86
N PRO A 58 21.02 -11.75 -48.83
CA PRO A 58 20.00 -12.48 -48.04
C PRO A 58 20.21 -12.37 -46.52
N SER A 59 21.45 -12.12 -46.10
CA SER A 59 21.82 -12.07 -44.69
C SER A 59 21.48 -10.74 -44.03
N GLN A 60 21.46 -9.66 -44.81
CA GLN A 60 21.18 -8.30 -44.35
C GLN A 60 19.68 -8.07 -44.22
N ASP A 61 18.87 -8.58 -45.16
CA ASP A 61 17.41 -8.48 -45.13
C ASP A 61 16.82 -9.04 -43.82
N VAL A 62 17.20 -10.25 -43.40
CA VAL A 62 16.66 -10.84 -42.16
C VAL A 62 17.16 -10.12 -40.88
N LEU A 63 18.36 -9.50 -40.90
CA LEU A 63 18.81 -8.63 -39.80
C LEU A 63 17.93 -7.38 -39.71
N GLU A 64 17.65 -6.75 -40.86
CA GLU A 64 16.80 -5.57 -40.95
C GLU A 64 15.34 -5.88 -40.57
N GLN A 65 14.82 -7.06 -40.94
CA GLN A 65 13.51 -7.56 -40.52
C GLN A 65 13.42 -7.76 -39.01
N GLY A 66 14.47 -8.32 -38.39
CA GLY A 66 14.53 -8.51 -36.93
C GLY A 66 14.55 -7.18 -36.17
N ILE A 67 15.45 -6.27 -36.56
CA ILE A 67 15.54 -4.92 -35.97
C ILE A 67 14.23 -4.16 -36.20
N GLY A 68 13.66 -4.23 -37.41
CA GLY A 68 12.40 -3.58 -37.76
C GLY A 68 11.17 -4.17 -37.05
N PHE A 69 11.19 -5.45 -36.68
CA PHE A 69 10.16 -6.04 -35.83
C PHE A 69 10.23 -5.50 -34.41
N VAL A 70 11.43 -5.46 -33.82
CA VAL A 70 11.63 -4.92 -32.47
C VAL A 70 11.29 -3.43 -32.42
N GLU A 71 11.65 -2.66 -33.45
CA GLU A 71 11.31 -1.23 -33.52
C GLU A 71 9.80 -1.02 -33.52
N TRP A 72 9.08 -1.71 -34.41
CA TRP A 72 7.63 -1.63 -34.46
C TRP A 72 6.98 -2.03 -33.13
N LEU A 73 7.43 -3.13 -32.53
CA LEU A 73 6.88 -3.60 -31.27
C LEU A 73 7.20 -2.65 -30.12
N GLY A 74 8.34 -1.95 -30.17
CA GLY A 74 8.70 -0.92 -29.21
C GLY A 74 7.89 0.37 -29.39
N GLN A 75 7.45 0.70 -30.61
CA GLN A 75 6.59 1.85 -30.88
C GLN A 75 5.12 1.58 -30.56
N LEU A 76 4.64 0.36 -30.83
CA LEU A 76 3.24 -0.03 -30.71
C LEU A 76 2.59 0.34 -29.36
N PRO A 77 3.23 0.10 -28.19
CA PRO A 77 2.65 0.47 -26.90
C PRO A 77 2.22 1.93 -26.82
N TYR A 78 3.05 2.85 -27.31
CA TYR A 78 2.82 4.29 -27.19
C TYR A 78 1.58 4.78 -27.96
N CYS A 79 1.12 4.02 -28.95
CA CYS A 79 -0.15 4.28 -29.64
C CYS A 79 -1.40 3.99 -28.79
N TYR A 80 -1.25 3.23 -27.69
CA TYR A 80 -2.37 2.77 -26.86
C TYR A 80 -2.28 3.22 -25.40
N LEU A 81 -1.26 3.99 -25.04
CA LEU A 81 -1.08 4.55 -23.70
C LEU A 81 -1.79 5.90 -23.50
N ALA A 82 -2.27 6.52 -24.58
CA ALA A 82 -3.03 7.76 -24.51
C ALA A 82 -4.32 7.62 -23.66
N PRO A 83 -4.84 8.73 -23.10
CA PRO A 83 -6.16 8.76 -22.48
C PRO A 83 -7.25 8.22 -23.42
N GLY A 84 -8.26 7.53 -22.87
CA GLY A 84 -9.40 7.00 -23.64
C GLY A 84 -9.29 5.53 -24.09
N HIS A 85 -8.12 4.89 -23.97
CA HIS A 85 -8.02 3.44 -24.19
C HIS A 85 -8.44 2.62 -22.96
N SER A 86 -9.00 1.44 -23.23
CA SER A 86 -9.38 0.47 -22.18
C SER A 86 -8.18 0.04 -21.34
N TYR A 87 -8.47 -0.30 -20.08
CA TYR A 87 -7.47 -0.85 -19.16
C TYR A 87 -6.72 -2.05 -19.77
N GLN A 88 -7.43 -2.97 -20.43
CA GLN A 88 -6.85 -4.19 -21.03
C GLN A 88 -5.79 -3.82 -22.08
N ARG A 89 -6.07 -2.84 -22.94
CA ARG A 89 -5.13 -2.36 -23.97
C ARG A 89 -3.91 -1.70 -23.34
N LYS A 90 -4.12 -0.77 -22.41
CA LYS A 90 -3.03 -0.07 -21.71
C LYS A 90 -2.13 -1.05 -20.95
N LYS A 91 -2.74 -1.98 -20.20
CA LYS A 91 -2.03 -3.01 -19.45
C LYS A 91 -1.19 -3.87 -20.37
N THR A 92 -1.78 -4.40 -21.43
CA THR A 92 -1.06 -5.23 -22.40
C THR A 92 0.07 -4.43 -23.06
N ALA A 93 -0.18 -3.20 -23.50
CA ALA A 93 0.82 -2.30 -24.08
C ALA A 93 2.03 -2.10 -23.15
N LEU A 94 1.83 -1.80 -21.86
CA LEU A 94 2.92 -1.67 -20.88
C LEU A 94 3.68 -2.99 -20.68
N LEU A 95 3.00 -4.14 -20.68
CA LEU A 95 3.64 -5.45 -20.58
C LEU A 95 4.51 -5.77 -21.81
N LEU A 96 4.05 -5.40 -23.01
CA LEU A 96 4.82 -5.51 -24.25
C LEU A 96 6.05 -4.60 -24.22
N LEU A 97 5.88 -3.34 -23.79
CA LEU A 97 6.98 -2.41 -23.64
C LEU A 97 8.02 -2.93 -22.64
N SER A 98 7.57 -3.44 -21.48
CA SER A 98 8.42 -4.13 -20.51
C SER A 98 9.21 -5.28 -21.13
N ALA A 99 8.59 -6.11 -21.97
CA ALA A 99 9.26 -7.21 -22.66
C ALA A 99 10.35 -6.73 -23.64
N VAL A 100 10.07 -5.67 -24.39
CA VAL A 100 11.04 -5.04 -25.31
C VAL A 100 12.21 -4.46 -24.52
N LEU A 101 11.94 -3.64 -23.52
CA LEU A 101 13.00 -2.99 -22.73
C LEU A 101 13.85 -4.00 -21.98
N GLU A 102 13.26 -5.03 -21.35
CA GLU A 102 14.02 -6.08 -20.66
C GLU A 102 14.93 -6.90 -21.59
N THR A 103 14.57 -7.03 -22.87
CA THR A 103 15.30 -7.92 -23.79
C THR A 103 16.30 -7.18 -24.67
N CYS A 104 15.96 -5.97 -25.10
CA CYS A 104 16.64 -5.22 -26.16
C CYS A 104 17.40 -3.98 -25.66
N THR A 105 17.49 -3.77 -24.34
CA THR A 105 18.33 -2.73 -23.72
C THR A 105 19.47 -3.37 -22.94
N ASP A 106 20.53 -2.60 -22.69
CA ASP A 106 21.70 -3.05 -21.90
C ASP A 106 21.48 -2.89 -20.38
N SER A 107 20.23 -3.06 -19.94
CA SER A 107 19.85 -2.84 -18.53
C SER A 107 20.30 -4.03 -17.70
N TRP A 108 21.54 -3.98 -17.22
CA TRP A 108 22.10 -4.97 -16.29
C TRP A 108 21.36 -4.90 -14.95
N SER A 109 20.99 -6.06 -14.40
CA SER A 109 20.31 -6.15 -13.09
C SER A 109 21.03 -7.19 -12.23
N PRO A 110 21.75 -6.79 -11.16
CA PRO A 110 22.57 -7.69 -10.35
C PRO A 110 21.78 -8.87 -9.78
N ASP A 111 20.49 -8.68 -9.50
CA ASP A 111 19.64 -9.64 -8.81
C ASP A 111 19.20 -10.84 -9.67
N LYS A 112 19.38 -10.78 -10.99
CA LYS A 112 18.96 -11.87 -11.91
C LYS A 112 20.15 -12.72 -12.36
N LYS A 113 20.24 -13.95 -11.86
CA LYS A 113 21.23 -14.96 -12.33
C LYS A 113 20.97 -15.45 -13.77
N LYS A 114 19.74 -15.38 -14.26
CA LYS A 114 19.33 -15.74 -15.64
C LYS A 114 18.63 -14.55 -16.31
N GLY A 115 18.90 -14.32 -17.59
CA GLY A 115 18.30 -13.23 -18.36
C GLY A 115 19.09 -11.92 -18.37
N GLN A 116 20.37 -11.95 -17.99
CA GLN A 116 21.29 -10.82 -18.19
C GLN A 116 21.42 -10.48 -19.68
N PRO A 117 21.59 -9.19 -20.02
CA PRO A 117 21.95 -8.82 -21.38
C PRO A 117 23.24 -9.54 -21.80
N PRO A 118 23.31 -10.13 -23.01
CA PRO A 118 24.55 -10.72 -23.50
C PRO A 118 25.66 -9.66 -23.53
N ALA A 119 26.89 -10.02 -23.15
CA ALA A 119 28.03 -9.09 -23.05
C ALA A 119 28.30 -8.22 -24.29
N ASN A 120 27.76 -8.58 -25.47
CA ASN A 120 27.94 -7.82 -26.71
C ASN A 120 26.62 -7.20 -27.25
N ILE A 121 25.59 -7.04 -26.42
CA ILE A 121 24.32 -6.42 -26.83
C ILE A 121 24.52 -4.98 -27.32
N ALA A 122 25.48 -4.26 -26.73
CA ALA A 122 25.87 -2.91 -27.14
C ALA A 122 26.20 -2.81 -28.64
N ALA A 123 26.79 -3.85 -29.24
CA ALA A 123 27.10 -3.86 -30.67
C ALA A 123 25.82 -3.87 -31.54
N LEU A 124 24.79 -4.61 -31.12
CA LEU A 124 23.50 -4.65 -31.81
C LEU A 124 22.73 -3.34 -31.62
N ILE A 125 22.72 -2.80 -30.39
CA ILE A 125 22.09 -1.52 -30.07
C ILE A 125 22.71 -0.40 -30.91
N ASN A 126 24.04 -0.32 -30.98
CA ASN A 126 24.74 0.69 -31.76
C ASN A 126 24.45 0.55 -33.26
N TYR A 127 24.39 -0.68 -33.79
CA TYR A 127 24.01 -0.93 -35.17
C TYR A 127 22.58 -0.45 -35.47
N ALA A 128 21.62 -0.74 -34.59
CA ALA A 128 20.24 -0.28 -34.74
C ALA A 128 20.14 1.26 -34.67
N LYS A 129 20.85 1.89 -33.74
CA LYS A 129 20.90 3.35 -33.59
C LYS A 129 21.46 4.06 -34.82
N GLN A 130 22.51 3.52 -35.45
CA GLN A 130 23.06 4.05 -36.71
C GLN A 130 22.04 4.06 -37.86
N LYS A 131 21.00 3.24 -37.77
CA LYS A 131 19.89 3.18 -38.74
C LYS A 131 18.67 4.00 -38.29
N GLY A 132 18.79 4.82 -37.25
CA GLY A 132 17.69 5.60 -36.68
C GLY A 132 16.61 4.75 -36.01
N LYS A 133 16.94 3.50 -35.60
CA LYS A 133 16.03 2.58 -34.91
C LYS A 133 16.47 2.38 -33.46
N TRP A 134 15.57 1.87 -32.64
CA TRP A 134 15.75 1.54 -31.22
C TRP A 134 16.06 2.76 -30.34
N ASP A 135 15.49 3.90 -30.68
CA ASP A 135 15.47 5.06 -29.79
C ASP A 135 14.36 4.90 -28.74
N PHE A 136 14.58 3.98 -27.79
CA PHE A 136 13.57 3.66 -26.76
C PHE A 136 13.40 4.74 -25.69
N PHE A 137 14.39 5.63 -25.54
CA PHE A 137 14.50 6.55 -24.41
C PHE A 137 14.27 8.01 -24.79
N CYS A 138 13.66 8.28 -25.94
CA CYS A 138 13.41 9.64 -26.38
C CYS A 138 12.41 10.37 -25.46
N ARG A 139 12.51 11.70 -25.44
CA ARG A 139 11.69 12.59 -24.61
C ARG A 139 10.18 12.35 -24.79
N GLY A 140 9.71 12.16 -26.02
CA GLY A 140 8.29 11.92 -26.30
C GLY A 140 7.75 10.64 -25.64
N LYS A 141 8.54 9.55 -25.69
CA LYS A 141 8.20 8.28 -25.04
C LYS A 141 8.20 8.38 -23.52
N GLN A 142 9.17 9.11 -22.96
CA GLN A 142 9.23 9.41 -21.53
C GLN A 142 7.99 10.19 -21.06
N LEU A 143 7.60 11.24 -21.80
CA LEU A 143 6.41 12.04 -21.50
C LEU A 143 5.13 11.21 -21.50
N ILE A 144 4.95 10.31 -22.47
CA ILE A 144 3.78 9.41 -22.49
C ILE A 144 3.73 8.54 -21.23
N LEU A 145 4.85 7.98 -20.79
CA LEU A 145 4.89 7.22 -19.54
C LEU A 145 4.61 8.09 -18.31
N ILE A 146 5.10 9.33 -18.29
CA ILE A 146 4.77 10.29 -17.22
C ILE A 146 3.25 10.55 -17.19
N THR A 147 2.59 10.71 -18.34
CA THR A 147 1.12 10.87 -18.38
C THR A 147 0.37 9.66 -17.82
N CYS A 148 0.92 8.44 -17.97
CA CYS A 148 0.34 7.24 -17.37
C CYS A 148 0.43 7.21 -15.83
N LEU A 149 1.20 8.09 -15.19
CA LEU A 149 1.20 8.23 -13.73
C LEU A 149 -0.10 8.85 -13.21
N GLU A 150 -0.86 9.57 -14.06
CA GLU A 150 -2.20 10.10 -13.75
C GLU A 150 -3.34 9.17 -14.20
N ASP A 151 -3.03 7.93 -14.61
CA ASP A 151 -4.07 6.99 -15.01
C ASP A 151 -4.99 6.63 -13.82
N SER A 152 -6.29 6.52 -14.06
CA SER A 152 -7.27 6.16 -13.02
C SER A 152 -7.00 4.77 -12.42
N THR A 153 -6.31 3.89 -13.14
CA THR A 153 -6.05 2.53 -12.69
C THR A 153 -4.68 2.40 -12.04
N ASN A 154 -4.65 2.00 -10.77
CA ASN A 154 -3.41 1.88 -10.01
C ASN A 154 -2.35 1.00 -10.69
N GLU A 155 -2.75 -0.13 -11.27
CA GLU A 155 -1.81 -1.04 -11.93
C GLU A 155 -1.09 -0.45 -13.14
N ILE A 156 -1.72 0.51 -13.84
CA ILE A 156 -1.12 1.20 -14.99
C ILE A 156 -0.07 2.18 -14.48
N ARG A 157 -0.44 2.97 -13.45
CA ARG A 157 0.47 3.91 -12.78
C ARG A 157 1.73 3.21 -12.26
N GLU A 158 1.57 2.13 -11.50
CA GLU A 158 2.69 1.36 -10.91
C GLU A 158 3.62 0.78 -11.98
N LEU A 159 3.06 0.19 -13.05
CA LEU A 159 3.86 -0.33 -14.14
C LEU A 159 4.61 0.78 -14.90
N SER A 160 3.97 1.93 -15.11
CA SER A 160 4.62 3.08 -15.75
C SER A 160 5.76 3.63 -14.89
N ALA A 161 5.52 3.84 -13.59
CA ALA A 161 6.54 4.25 -12.63
C ALA A 161 7.71 3.28 -12.62
N TRP A 162 7.46 1.97 -12.57
CA TRP A 162 8.50 0.95 -12.64
C TRP A 162 9.32 1.02 -13.93
N LEU A 163 8.67 1.21 -15.09
CA LEU A 163 9.38 1.35 -16.38
C LEU A 163 10.27 2.58 -16.39
N LEU A 164 9.76 3.73 -15.95
CA LEU A 164 10.49 4.99 -15.83
C LEU A 164 11.71 4.82 -14.94
N LEU A 165 11.52 4.29 -13.73
CA LEU A 165 12.59 4.10 -12.75
C LEU A 165 13.65 3.14 -13.24
N LYS A 166 13.26 1.98 -13.76
CA LYS A 166 14.20 0.92 -14.15
C LYS A 166 14.97 1.22 -15.44
N PHE A 167 14.32 1.78 -16.45
CA PHE A 167 14.90 1.86 -17.81
C PHE A 167 15.25 3.28 -18.24
N PHE A 168 14.50 4.29 -17.82
CA PHE A 168 14.77 5.69 -18.17
C PHE A 168 15.72 6.30 -17.14
N GLN A 169 16.93 5.74 -17.01
CA GLN A 169 17.88 6.05 -15.94
C GLN A 169 18.35 7.51 -15.92
N SER A 170 18.27 8.21 -17.05
CA SER A 170 18.50 9.65 -17.08
C SER A 170 17.51 10.36 -16.17
N SER A 171 17.97 11.38 -15.49
CA SER A 171 17.08 12.30 -14.82
C SER A 171 16.04 12.91 -15.72
N PHE A 172 14.95 13.34 -15.09
CA PHE A 172 14.03 14.22 -15.78
C PHE A 172 14.73 15.55 -16.04
N PRO A 173 14.58 16.10 -17.26
CA PRO A 173 14.87 17.50 -17.55
C PRO A 173 14.24 18.44 -16.51
N ASP A 174 14.88 19.59 -16.24
CA ASP A 174 14.45 20.52 -15.19
C ASP A 174 13.02 21.01 -15.38
N ASP A 175 12.61 21.29 -16.63
CA ASP A 175 11.26 21.70 -16.97
C ASP A 175 10.21 20.64 -16.62
N ILE A 176 10.51 19.36 -16.89
CA ILE A 176 9.65 18.23 -16.51
C ILE A 176 9.63 18.05 -14.99
N THR A 177 10.78 18.18 -14.33
CA THR A 177 10.90 18.01 -12.87
C THR A 177 10.08 19.05 -12.13
N VAL A 178 10.18 20.33 -12.53
CA VAL A 178 9.42 21.43 -11.92
C VAL A 178 7.92 21.22 -12.10
N GLU A 179 7.46 20.93 -13.31
CA GLU A 179 6.05 20.75 -13.60
C GLU A 179 5.47 19.52 -12.86
N LEU A 180 6.19 18.40 -12.88
CA LEU A 180 5.78 17.19 -12.17
C LEU A 180 5.73 17.41 -10.65
N HIS A 181 6.64 18.21 -10.11
CA HIS A 181 6.62 18.59 -8.70
C HIS A 181 5.42 19.47 -8.36
N VAL A 182 5.10 20.50 -9.15
CA VAL A 182 3.89 21.33 -8.98
C VAL A 182 2.63 20.47 -9.06
N ARG A 183 2.53 19.62 -10.08
CA ARG A 183 1.40 18.74 -10.30
C ARG A 183 1.20 17.74 -9.17
N SER A 184 2.29 17.12 -8.70
CA SER A 184 2.24 16.19 -7.57
C SER A 184 1.72 16.88 -6.30
N LYS A 185 2.16 18.10 -5.98
CA LYS A 185 1.62 18.87 -4.83
C LYS A 185 0.12 19.10 -4.94
N GLN A 186 -0.36 19.52 -6.10
CA GLN A 186 -1.80 19.73 -6.31
C GLN A 186 -2.60 18.44 -6.06
N LEU A 187 -2.09 17.31 -6.56
CA LEU A 187 -2.74 16.01 -6.40
C LEU A 187 -2.71 15.52 -4.94
N LEU A 188 -1.63 15.79 -4.19
CA LEU A 188 -1.55 15.47 -2.75
C LEU A 188 -2.61 16.20 -1.92
N CYS A 189 -3.04 17.38 -2.37
CA CYS A 189 -4.10 18.16 -1.75
C CYS A 189 -5.51 17.75 -2.19
N SER A 190 -5.66 16.75 -3.07
CA SER A 190 -6.98 16.31 -3.53
C SER A 190 -7.71 15.51 -2.46
N PRO A 191 -8.99 15.80 -2.16
CA PRO A 191 -9.83 15.00 -1.28
C PRO A 191 -10.09 13.59 -1.83
N ARG A 192 -9.90 13.39 -3.14
CA ARG A 192 -10.11 12.11 -3.80
C ARG A 192 -8.89 11.23 -3.59
N VAL A 193 -9.07 10.14 -2.86
CA VAL A 193 -8.01 9.18 -2.52
C VAL A 193 -7.22 8.71 -3.74
N GLN A 194 -7.89 8.48 -4.88
CA GLN A 194 -7.22 8.05 -6.10
C GLN A 194 -6.26 9.11 -6.65
N GLU A 195 -6.63 10.39 -6.63
CA GLU A 195 -5.79 11.51 -7.09
C GLU A 195 -4.63 11.74 -6.11
N ALA A 196 -4.89 11.68 -4.80
CA ALA A 196 -3.85 11.74 -3.77
C ALA A 196 -2.80 10.61 -3.93
N GLN A 197 -3.23 9.40 -4.30
CA GLN A 197 -2.33 8.29 -4.65
C GLN A 197 -1.49 8.57 -5.91
N MET A 198 -2.01 9.31 -6.90
CA MET A 198 -1.22 9.73 -8.07
C MET A 198 -0.08 10.64 -7.62
N GLY A 199 -0.40 11.67 -6.83
CA GLY A 199 0.58 12.61 -6.30
C GLY A 199 1.67 11.92 -5.46
N ALA A 200 1.28 10.98 -4.60
CA ALA A 200 2.22 10.21 -3.78
C ALA A 200 3.18 9.35 -4.63
N LEU A 201 2.67 8.67 -5.65
CA LEU A 201 3.51 7.88 -6.57
C LEU A 201 4.45 8.76 -7.39
N MET A 202 3.98 9.91 -7.89
CA MET A 202 4.81 10.87 -8.61
C MET A 202 5.94 11.40 -7.73
N MET A 203 5.65 11.73 -6.48
CA MET A 203 6.66 12.17 -5.51
C MET A 203 7.73 11.10 -5.28
N LYS A 204 7.34 9.83 -5.15
CA LYS A 204 8.29 8.70 -5.09
C LYS A 204 9.16 8.62 -6.35
N VAL A 205 8.57 8.77 -7.53
CA VAL A 205 9.33 8.71 -8.80
C VAL A 205 10.32 9.87 -8.87
N LEU A 206 9.92 11.09 -8.51
CA LEU A 206 10.80 12.26 -8.41
C LEU A 206 11.97 12.00 -7.45
N LEU A 207 11.71 11.43 -6.27
CA LEU A 207 12.76 11.11 -5.28
C LEU A 207 13.83 10.18 -5.85
N GLN A 208 13.39 9.11 -6.49
CA GLN A 208 14.30 8.09 -7.00
C GLN A 208 15.07 8.61 -8.22
N LYS A 209 14.47 9.49 -9.02
CA LYS A 209 15.12 10.14 -10.18
C LYS A 209 16.11 11.24 -9.81
N SER A 210 15.93 11.92 -8.67
CA SER A 210 16.94 12.87 -8.19
C SER A 210 18.16 12.15 -7.60
N ARG A 211 17.94 11.01 -6.93
CA ARG A 211 19.03 10.19 -6.38
C ARG A 211 20.08 9.78 -7.41
N ASP A 212 19.64 9.35 -8.59
CA ASP A 212 20.51 8.85 -9.67
C ASP A 212 21.44 9.94 -10.24
N GLN A 213 21.12 11.23 -10.05
CA GLN A 213 21.91 12.36 -10.57
C GLN A 213 23.08 12.75 -9.69
N THR A 214 22.83 12.88 -8.39
CA THR A 214 23.76 13.58 -7.50
C THR A 214 24.44 12.65 -6.51
N GLY A 215 23.86 11.48 -6.21
CA GLY A 215 24.31 10.63 -5.10
C GLY A 215 24.35 11.36 -3.74
N LYS A 216 23.80 12.57 -3.67
CA LYS A 216 23.86 13.45 -2.51
C LYS A 216 22.60 13.23 -1.67
N ASN A 217 22.81 12.75 -0.44
CA ASN A 217 21.75 12.62 0.57
C ASN A 217 21.02 13.95 0.89
N SER A 218 21.56 15.11 0.47
CA SER A 218 20.97 16.43 0.71
C SER A 218 19.64 16.64 -0.02
N GLU A 219 19.49 16.21 -1.27
CA GLU A 219 18.25 16.42 -2.03
C GLU A 219 17.11 15.53 -1.53
N ILE A 220 17.45 14.31 -1.12
CA ILE A 220 16.56 13.37 -0.46
C ILE A 220 16.05 13.95 0.86
N SER A 221 16.97 14.44 1.70
CA SER A 221 16.64 15.08 2.97
C SER A 221 15.76 16.32 2.77
N ASN A 222 16.05 17.14 1.75
CA ASN A 222 15.25 18.31 1.41
C ASN A 222 13.81 17.96 1.02
N MET A 223 13.61 16.89 0.23
CA MET A 223 12.27 16.52 -0.22
C MET A 223 11.45 15.83 0.89
N VAL A 224 12.07 14.99 1.71
CA VAL A 224 11.38 14.44 2.88
C VAL A 224 11.07 15.56 3.88
N GLY A 225 12.01 16.46 4.15
CA GLY A 225 11.78 17.63 5.00
C GLY A 225 10.71 18.57 4.45
N PHE A 226 10.58 18.68 3.13
CA PHE A 226 9.44 19.35 2.49
C PHE A 226 8.13 18.64 2.82
N LEU A 227 8.03 17.32 2.61
CA LEU A 227 6.81 16.56 2.88
C LEU A 227 6.42 16.57 4.38
N VAL A 228 7.38 16.54 5.30
CA VAL A 228 7.11 16.65 6.74
C VAL A 228 6.52 18.04 7.08
N ARG A 229 7.03 19.12 6.46
CA ARG A 229 6.46 20.47 6.63
C ARG A 229 5.05 20.57 6.07
N GLU A 230 4.80 20.01 4.88
CA GLU A 230 3.44 19.95 4.30
C GLU A 230 2.48 19.16 5.20
N LEU A 231 2.92 18.03 5.75
CA LEU A 231 2.11 17.24 6.68
C LEU A 231 1.73 18.05 7.92
N LYS A 232 2.68 18.82 8.45
CA LYS A 232 2.47 19.72 9.59
C LYS A 232 1.48 20.83 9.26
N GLU A 233 1.56 21.40 8.06
CA GLU A 233 0.61 22.39 7.59
C GLU A 233 -0.81 21.83 7.42
N HIS A 234 -0.93 20.62 6.87
CA HIS A 234 -2.21 19.91 6.75
C HIS A 234 -2.81 19.62 8.14
N TYR A 235 -1.98 19.17 9.09
CA TYR A 235 -2.37 18.98 10.48
C TYR A 235 -2.86 20.27 11.15
N LEU A 236 -2.12 21.38 11.01
CA LEU A 236 -2.52 22.67 11.58
C LEU A 236 -3.83 23.17 10.97
N THR A 237 -4.02 22.97 9.67
CA THR A 237 -5.27 23.31 8.98
C THR A 237 -6.41 22.45 9.52
N ALA A 238 -6.21 21.14 9.69
CA ALA A 238 -7.22 20.23 10.23
C ALA A 238 -7.59 20.52 11.68
N ARG A 239 -6.61 20.94 12.48
CA ARG A 239 -6.82 21.34 13.87
C ARG A 239 -7.63 22.63 13.98
N ALA A 240 -7.43 23.57 13.05
CA ALA A 240 -8.18 24.83 13.02
C ALA A 240 -9.58 24.65 12.44
N ASP A 241 -9.69 23.92 11.32
CA ASP A 241 -10.92 23.61 10.62
C ASP A 241 -10.78 22.29 9.84
N MET A 242 -11.35 21.22 10.41
CA MET A 242 -11.30 19.89 9.83
C MET A 242 -12.09 19.80 8.51
N MET A 243 -13.15 20.59 8.32
CA MET A 243 -13.92 20.62 7.07
C MET A 243 -13.09 21.22 5.94
N LEU A 244 -12.46 22.37 6.21
CA LEU A 244 -11.59 23.03 5.24
C LEU A 244 -10.41 22.14 4.87
N ALA A 245 -9.79 21.49 5.87
CA ALA A 245 -8.71 20.55 5.63
C ALA A 245 -9.16 19.36 4.78
N ALA A 246 -10.29 18.72 5.11
CA ALA A 246 -10.81 17.59 4.35
C ALA A 246 -11.06 17.93 2.86
N ARG A 247 -11.39 19.19 2.56
CA ARG A 247 -11.67 19.67 1.19
C ARG A 247 -10.43 20.10 0.41
N THR A 248 -9.46 20.72 1.08
CA THR A 248 -8.36 21.45 0.41
C THR A 248 -6.97 20.95 0.77
N LYS A 249 -6.79 20.36 1.96
CA LYS A 249 -5.51 19.89 2.49
C LYS A 249 -5.70 18.59 3.28
N PRO A 250 -6.25 17.53 2.66
CA PRO A 250 -6.47 16.28 3.35
C PRO A 250 -5.13 15.67 3.76
N ILE A 251 -5.10 15.04 4.94
CA ILE A 251 -3.85 14.57 5.54
C ILE A 251 -3.31 13.31 4.81
N HIS A 252 -4.21 12.44 4.34
CA HIS A 252 -3.85 11.15 3.76
C HIS A 252 -2.92 11.20 2.54
N GLY A 253 -3.02 12.25 1.70
CA GLY A 253 -2.16 12.36 0.52
C GLY A 253 -0.68 12.49 0.87
N VAL A 254 -0.36 13.42 1.78
CA VAL A 254 1.02 13.66 2.22
C VAL A 254 1.58 12.48 3.03
N LEU A 255 0.76 11.86 3.88
CA LEU A 255 1.13 10.63 4.60
C LEU A 255 1.55 9.52 3.64
N LEU A 256 0.72 9.27 2.61
CA LEU A 256 1.03 8.25 1.62
C LEU A 256 2.31 8.61 0.85
N ALA A 257 2.52 9.87 0.49
CA ALA A 257 3.76 10.30 -0.17
C ALA A 257 5.00 10.03 0.68
N LEU A 258 4.96 10.36 1.98
CA LEU A 258 6.02 10.07 2.94
C LEU A 258 6.27 8.56 3.03
N GLN A 259 5.23 7.76 3.18
CA GLN A 259 5.32 6.30 3.21
C GLN A 259 6.00 5.75 1.95
N ARG A 260 5.54 6.14 0.76
CA ARG A 260 6.09 5.68 -0.52
C ARG A 260 7.56 6.08 -0.68
N CYS A 261 7.89 7.30 -0.30
CA CYS A 261 9.26 7.83 -0.38
C CYS A 261 10.23 7.14 0.58
N LEU A 262 9.79 6.83 1.80
CA LEU A 262 10.63 6.27 2.85
C LEU A 262 10.72 4.74 2.79
N SER A 263 9.62 4.06 2.46
CA SER A 263 9.53 2.59 2.56
C SER A 263 9.73 1.85 1.23
N GLU A 264 9.44 2.47 0.08
CA GLU A 264 9.52 1.80 -1.23
C GLU A 264 10.74 2.25 -2.08
N SER A 265 11.64 3.04 -1.51
CA SER A 265 12.84 3.51 -2.20
C SER A 265 14.01 2.54 -2.04
N PRO A 266 14.62 2.05 -3.13
CA PRO A 266 15.76 1.14 -3.05
C PRO A 266 17.00 1.90 -2.56
N GLY A 267 17.41 1.61 -1.33
CA GLY A 267 18.59 2.16 -0.66
C GLY A 267 18.21 3.24 0.36
N SER A 268 18.87 3.20 1.52
CA SER A 268 18.45 3.88 2.75
C SER A 268 18.20 5.39 2.62
N VAL A 269 16.93 5.75 2.43
CA VAL A 269 16.46 7.14 2.57
C VAL A 269 16.42 7.51 4.06
N CYS A 270 16.06 6.59 4.96
CA CYS A 270 15.96 6.96 6.36
C CYS A 270 17.26 6.96 7.19
N VAL A 271 18.41 6.44 6.71
CA VAL A 271 19.73 6.83 7.27
C VAL A 271 19.99 8.32 7.07
N SER A 272 19.38 8.95 6.05
CA SER A 272 19.46 10.40 5.86
C SER A 272 18.45 11.18 6.71
N LEU A 273 17.49 10.50 7.38
CA LEU A 273 16.63 11.13 8.37
C LEU A 273 17.40 11.20 9.69
N GLY A 274 17.81 12.41 10.07
CA GLY A 274 18.33 12.62 11.41
C GLY A 274 17.30 12.25 12.48
N HIS A 275 17.77 11.81 13.64
CA HIS A 275 16.95 11.47 14.80
C HIS A 275 15.90 12.55 15.13
N SER A 276 16.25 13.83 14.99
CA SER A 276 15.31 14.94 15.23
C SER A 276 14.09 14.91 14.31
N VAL A 277 14.29 14.62 13.02
CA VAL A 277 13.21 14.57 12.02
C VAL A 277 12.33 13.34 12.24
N SER A 278 12.93 12.20 12.57
CA SER A 278 12.19 10.97 12.89
C SER A 278 11.33 11.13 14.14
N ALA A 279 11.86 11.76 15.18
CA ALA A 279 11.12 12.05 16.40
C ALA A 279 9.98 13.07 16.16
N GLU A 280 10.24 14.14 15.39
CA GLU A 280 9.20 15.11 15.00
C GLU A 280 8.09 14.42 14.20
N LEU A 281 8.45 13.54 13.26
CA LEU A 281 7.49 12.81 12.45
C LEU A 281 6.62 11.88 13.30
N LEU A 282 7.22 11.10 14.21
CA LEU A 282 6.46 10.24 15.12
C LEU A 282 5.51 11.04 16.01
N LYS A 283 5.97 12.20 16.51
CA LYS A 283 5.12 13.09 17.30
C LYS A 283 3.95 13.63 16.47
N LEU A 284 4.22 14.03 15.23
CA LEU A 284 3.19 14.51 14.32
C LEU A 284 2.17 13.41 13.96
N LEU A 285 2.61 12.17 13.77
CA LEU A 285 1.70 11.03 13.55
C LEU A 285 0.81 10.76 14.78
N GLU A 286 1.37 10.89 15.98
CA GLU A 286 0.60 10.79 17.24
C GLU A 286 -0.46 11.89 17.30
N ASP A 287 -0.05 13.16 17.13
CA ASP A 287 -0.93 14.32 17.24
C ASP A 287 -2.05 14.28 16.18
N ILE A 288 -1.74 13.85 14.95
CA ILE A 288 -2.75 13.62 13.91
C ILE A 288 -3.70 12.49 14.33
N SER A 289 -3.19 11.36 14.81
CA SER A 289 -4.04 10.22 15.17
C SER A 289 -5.05 10.58 16.27
N LEU A 290 -4.60 11.34 17.28
CA LEU A 290 -5.45 11.83 18.36
C LEU A 290 -6.47 12.85 17.87
N LEU A 291 -6.07 13.80 17.02
CA LEU A 291 -7.00 14.76 16.42
C LEU A 291 -8.11 14.05 15.63
N LEU A 292 -7.73 13.11 14.76
CA LEU A 292 -8.69 12.41 13.89
C LEU A 292 -9.64 11.51 14.68
N LEU A 293 -9.15 10.85 15.73
CA LEU A 293 -9.99 10.11 16.65
C LEU A 293 -10.92 11.07 17.43
N GLY A 294 -10.40 12.19 17.93
CA GLY A 294 -11.20 13.22 18.60
C GLY A 294 -12.34 13.78 17.73
N VAL A 295 -12.07 14.05 16.45
CA VAL A 295 -13.10 14.46 15.47
C VAL A 295 -14.20 13.41 15.35
N LEU A 296 -13.86 12.11 15.33
CA LEU A 296 -14.84 11.04 15.26
C LEU A 296 -15.62 10.89 16.57
N TYR A 297 -15.04 11.23 17.71
CA TYR A 297 -15.68 11.16 19.03
C TYR A 297 -16.57 12.39 19.31
N GLY A 298 -16.34 13.50 18.61
CA GLY A 298 -17.00 14.78 18.88
C GLY A 298 -16.36 15.56 20.03
N ASP A 299 -15.30 15.03 20.62
CA ASP A 299 -14.49 15.67 21.66
C ASP A 299 -13.04 15.16 21.55
N VAL A 300 -12.11 16.12 21.44
CA VAL A 300 -10.67 15.83 21.36
C VAL A 300 -10.12 15.37 22.71
N ASP A 301 -10.69 15.86 23.82
CA ASP A 301 -10.25 15.52 25.17
C ASP A 301 -10.80 14.16 25.62
N ALA A 302 -11.99 13.76 25.15
CA ALA A 302 -12.53 12.40 25.33
C ALA A 302 -11.67 11.29 24.70
N CYS A 303 -10.78 11.62 23.76
CA CYS A 303 -9.83 10.65 23.21
C CYS A 303 -8.63 10.41 24.14
N LEU A 304 -8.38 11.27 25.15
CA LEU A 304 -7.27 11.14 26.10
C LEU A 304 -7.63 10.30 27.34
N THR A 305 -8.93 10.07 27.59
CA THR A 305 -9.38 9.15 28.64
C THR A 305 -9.14 7.69 28.21
N GLU A 306 -8.58 6.89 29.13
CA GLU A 306 -8.28 5.47 28.89
C GLU A 306 -9.53 4.57 28.87
N MET A 307 -10.73 5.13 29.09
CA MET A 307 -11.91 4.39 29.55
C MET A 307 -13.08 4.28 28.57
N ASP A 308 -12.98 4.83 27.35
CA ASP A 308 -14.14 4.90 26.45
C ASP A 308 -14.03 3.93 25.27
N ALA A 309 -15.07 3.10 25.11
CA ALA A 309 -15.30 2.30 23.92
C ALA A 309 -15.56 3.20 22.70
N PRO A 310 -15.26 2.75 21.47
CA PRO A 310 -15.44 3.61 20.31
C PRO A 310 -16.90 3.99 20.09
N PRO A 311 -17.16 5.25 19.67
CA PRO A 311 -18.49 5.82 19.52
C PRO A 311 -19.33 5.03 18.52
N SER A 312 -20.65 5.14 18.63
CA SER A 312 -21.52 4.52 17.65
C SER A 312 -21.38 5.22 16.27
N PHE A 313 -21.74 4.55 15.16
CA PHE A 313 -21.77 5.23 13.85
C PHE A 313 -22.76 6.41 13.85
N CYS A 314 -23.80 6.34 14.67
CA CYS A 314 -24.72 7.45 14.89
C CYS A 314 -24.01 8.60 15.61
N ASP A 315 -23.30 8.31 16.70
CA ASP A 315 -22.57 9.32 17.49
C ASP A 315 -21.48 9.99 16.65
N MET A 316 -20.71 9.21 15.88
CA MET A 316 -19.73 9.75 14.92
C MET A 316 -20.39 10.66 13.89
N GLY A 317 -21.55 10.25 13.36
CA GLY A 317 -22.30 11.07 12.40
C GLY A 317 -22.78 12.39 13.01
N ASN A 318 -23.25 12.37 14.26
CA ASN A 318 -23.70 13.55 14.99
C ASN A 318 -22.54 14.49 15.34
N ALA A 319 -21.38 13.95 15.72
CA ALA A 319 -20.15 14.71 15.93
C ALA A 319 -19.75 15.47 14.66
N ILE A 320 -19.75 14.80 13.51
CA ILE A 320 -19.39 15.41 12.23
C ILE A 320 -20.44 16.44 11.78
N LYS A 321 -21.74 16.15 11.96
CA LYS A 321 -22.81 17.13 11.68
C LYS A 321 -22.60 18.40 12.50
N THR A 322 -22.31 18.27 13.79
CA THR A 322 -22.04 19.41 14.68
C THR A 322 -20.83 20.21 14.20
N LEU A 323 -19.76 19.51 13.82
CA LEU A 323 -18.55 20.12 13.26
C LEU A 323 -18.84 20.91 11.97
N ILE A 324 -19.63 20.34 11.04
CA ILE A 324 -20.04 21.00 9.79
C ILE A 324 -20.84 22.28 10.06
N VAL A 325 -21.78 22.23 11.01
CA VAL A 325 -22.62 23.38 11.39
C VAL A 325 -21.75 24.50 11.99
N GLN A 326 -20.79 24.14 12.84
CA GLN A 326 -19.83 25.09 13.41
C GLN A 326 -18.95 25.75 12.34
N ALA A 327 -18.45 24.96 11.37
CA ALA A 327 -17.64 25.47 10.26
C ALA A 327 -18.43 26.39 9.31
N SER A 328 -19.75 26.21 9.21
CA SER A 328 -20.63 26.97 8.30
C SER A 328 -21.20 28.26 8.91
N GLY A 329 -20.81 28.65 10.13
CA GLY A 329 -21.22 29.91 10.74
C GLY A 329 -22.65 29.96 11.29
N GLY A 330 -23.23 28.81 11.67
CA GLY A 330 -24.49 28.78 12.44
C GLY A 330 -25.79 28.99 11.64
N GLY A 331 -25.76 28.95 10.31
CA GLY A 331 -26.99 28.96 9.50
C GLY A 331 -27.77 27.66 9.66
N GLN A 332 -28.96 27.71 10.28
CA GLN A 332 -29.94 26.62 10.23
C GLN A 332 -30.27 26.35 8.76
N ARG A 333 -29.82 25.22 8.22
CA ARG A 333 -30.43 24.62 7.03
C ARG A 333 -31.52 23.68 7.56
N ASP A 334 -32.76 23.93 7.15
CA ASP A 334 -33.90 23.08 7.48
C ASP A 334 -33.58 21.61 7.18
N GLU A 335 -33.83 20.76 8.17
CA GLU A 335 -33.60 19.32 8.12
C GLU A 335 -34.59 18.65 7.17
N GLU A 336 -34.24 18.56 5.89
CA GLU A 336 -34.64 17.38 5.13
C GLU A 336 -33.68 16.25 5.50
N GLU A 337 -34.20 15.30 6.27
CA GLU A 337 -33.54 14.06 6.66
C GLU A 337 -33.27 13.20 5.41
N CYS A 338 -32.27 13.59 4.63
CA CYS A 338 -31.84 12.84 3.48
C CYS A 338 -31.16 11.56 3.99
N VAL A 339 -31.66 10.40 3.55
CA VAL A 339 -31.12 9.06 3.88
C VAL A 339 -29.65 8.89 3.46
N LEU A 340 -29.11 9.82 2.64
CA LEU A 340 -27.74 9.84 2.15
C LEU A 340 -26.88 10.86 2.92
N LEU A 341 -25.66 10.46 3.28
CA LEU A 341 -24.67 11.35 3.88
C LEU A 341 -24.36 12.54 2.95
N SER A 342 -24.26 13.75 3.51
CA SER A 342 -23.86 14.92 2.72
C SER A 342 -22.44 14.76 2.17
N GLU A 343 -22.13 15.43 1.06
CA GLU A 343 -20.77 15.43 0.47
C GLU A 343 -19.72 15.85 1.51
N GLU A 344 -20.02 16.90 2.28
CA GLU A 344 -19.19 17.42 3.37
C GLU A 344 -18.92 16.36 4.45
N HIS A 345 -19.95 15.61 4.85
CA HIS A 345 -19.82 14.53 5.81
C HIS A 345 -18.94 13.39 5.26
N SER A 346 -19.12 13.03 3.99
CA SER A 346 -18.30 12.01 3.32
C SER A 346 -16.83 12.43 3.21
N LEU A 347 -16.55 13.71 2.99
CA LEU A 347 -15.19 14.24 2.91
C LEU A 347 -14.45 14.12 4.24
N VAL A 348 -15.07 14.50 5.36
CA VAL A 348 -14.45 14.37 6.69
C VAL A 348 -14.22 12.92 7.05
N LEU A 349 -15.22 12.06 6.88
CA LEU A 349 -15.07 10.62 7.16
C LEU A 349 -13.94 10.00 6.36
N THR A 350 -13.88 10.30 5.06
CA THR A 350 -12.81 9.82 4.18
C THR A 350 -11.45 10.33 4.65
N CYS A 351 -11.36 11.62 4.98
CA CYS A 351 -10.13 12.22 5.50
C CYS A 351 -9.68 11.52 6.78
N CYS A 352 -10.56 11.32 7.77
CA CYS A 352 -10.24 10.64 9.02
C CYS A 352 -9.82 9.18 8.79
N TRP A 353 -10.68 8.37 8.19
CA TRP A 353 -10.46 6.92 8.10
C TRP A 353 -9.30 6.55 7.19
N VAL A 354 -9.14 7.22 6.04
CA VAL A 354 -8.01 6.97 5.15
C VAL A 354 -6.71 7.44 5.82
N SER A 355 -6.70 8.61 6.47
CA SER A 355 -5.48 9.06 7.16
C SER A 355 -5.10 8.12 8.31
N LEU A 356 -6.05 7.67 9.15
CA LEU A 356 -5.78 6.68 10.21
C LEU A 356 -5.24 5.36 9.65
N LYS A 357 -5.81 4.89 8.53
CA LYS A 357 -5.30 3.71 7.80
C LYS A 357 -3.85 3.90 7.39
N GLU A 358 -3.54 5.00 6.70
CA GLU A 358 -2.20 5.27 6.18
C GLU A 358 -1.19 5.49 7.32
N ILE A 359 -1.58 6.13 8.44
CA ILE A 359 -0.73 6.23 9.65
C ILE A 359 -0.32 4.85 10.14
N GLY A 360 -1.28 3.93 10.28
CA GLY A 360 -1.01 2.58 10.75
C GLY A 360 -0.01 1.83 9.85
N ILE A 361 -0.25 1.82 8.54
CA ILE A 361 0.63 1.16 7.57
C ILE A 361 2.02 1.81 7.54
N PHE A 362 2.06 3.14 7.54
CA PHE A 362 3.29 3.92 7.48
C PHE A 362 4.14 3.70 8.71
N LEU A 363 3.56 3.77 9.92
CA LEU A 363 4.28 3.62 11.18
C LEU A 363 4.99 2.27 11.27
N GLY A 364 4.32 1.19 10.87
CA GLY A 364 4.91 -0.15 10.85
C GLY A 364 6.08 -0.27 9.89
N SER A 365 5.95 0.33 8.70
CA SER A 365 7.02 0.33 7.69
C SER A 365 8.18 1.24 8.09
N LEU A 366 7.91 2.39 8.70
CA LEU A 366 8.91 3.33 9.21
C LEU A 366 9.79 2.64 10.26
N VAL A 367 9.18 2.00 11.26
CA VAL A 367 9.92 1.30 12.33
C VAL A 367 10.72 0.12 11.76
N GLU A 368 10.16 -0.67 10.83
CA GLU A 368 10.88 -1.76 10.17
C GLU A 368 12.14 -1.24 9.46
N THR A 369 11.99 -0.21 8.63
CA THR A 369 13.12 0.34 7.86
C THR A 369 14.18 0.90 8.82
N MET A 370 13.78 1.61 9.87
CA MET A 370 14.71 2.23 10.82
C MET A 370 15.48 1.22 11.68
N LEU A 371 14.83 0.14 12.13
CA LEU A 371 15.47 -0.91 12.94
C LEU A 371 16.27 -1.92 12.11
N SER A 372 15.86 -2.17 10.86
CA SER A 372 16.62 -3.05 9.96
C SER A 372 17.96 -2.42 9.58
N GLU A 373 17.99 -1.10 9.40
CA GLU A 373 19.17 -0.33 9.04
C GLU A 373 20.10 -0.04 10.24
N SER A 374 19.58 -0.03 11.46
CA SER A 374 20.41 0.16 12.67
C SER A 374 21.32 -1.04 13.00
N LYS A 375 21.29 -2.12 12.21
CA LYS A 375 22.27 -3.21 12.33
C LYS A 375 23.69 -2.78 11.89
N SER A 376 23.83 -1.65 11.18
CA SER A 376 25.11 -1.11 10.70
C SER A 376 25.49 0.27 11.29
N SER A 377 24.59 0.95 12.00
CA SER A 377 24.80 2.29 12.58
C SER A 377 23.92 2.53 13.82
N LYS A 378 24.17 3.60 14.59
CA LYS A 378 23.39 3.93 15.80
C LYS A 378 21.90 4.12 15.44
N CYS A 379 21.00 3.41 16.13
CA CYS A 379 19.56 3.49 15.89
C CYS A 379 19.04 4.93 16.04
N CYS A 380 18.22 5.37 15.09
CA CYS A 380 17.61 6.71 15.10
C CYS A 380 16.35 6.80 15.96
N LEU A 381 15.87 5.70 16.53
CA LEU A 381 14.69 5.65 17.40
C LEU A 381 15.09 5.23 18.81
N THR A 382 14.57 5.95 19.80
CA THR A 382 14.72 5.57 21.21
C THR A 382 13.65 4.56 21.62
N LYS A 383 13.82 3.96 22.80
CA LYS A 383 12.78 3.14 23.44
C LYS A 383 11.48 3.92 23.62
N GLU A 384 11.57 5.19 24.02
CA GLU A 384 10.40 6.06 24.21
C GLU A 384 9.64 6.28 22.90
N ASP A 385 10.37 6.41 21.78
CA ASP A 385 9.76 6.55 20.45
C ASP A 385 9.03 5.28 20.02
N LEU A 386 9.60 4.09 20.31
CA LEU A 386 8.96 2.81 20.03
C LEU A 386 7.74 2.58 20.92
N TRP A 387 7.80 3.01 22.18
CA TRP A 387 6.64 2.99 23.07
C TRP A 387 5.54 3.96 22.60
N ARG A 388 5.90 5.17 22.17
CA ARG A 388 4.96 6.11 21.56
C ARG A 388 4.29 5.49 20.34
N ALA A 389 5.06 4.87 19.45
CA ALA A 389 4.52 4.16 18.28
C ALA A 389 3.52 3.06 18.69
N SER A 390 3.83 2.31 19.75
CA SER A 390 2.95 1.27 20.28
C SER A 390 1.60 1.83 20.77
N GLN A 391 1.62 2.99 21.41
CA GLN A 391 0.41 3.69 21.86
C GLN A 391 -0.43 4.24 20.70
N ILE A 392 0.19 4.71 19.61
CA ILE A 392 -0.53 5.09 18.39
C ILE A 392 -1.31 3.89 17.84
N PHE A 393 -0.67 2.72 17.71
CA PHE A 393 -1.34 1.50 17.26
C PHE A 393 -2.49 1.11 18.19
N LYS A 394 -2.25 1.10 19.52
CA LYS A 394 -3.28 0.81 20.53
C LYS A 394 -4.48 1.74 20.39
N ASN A 395 -4.24 3.04 20.29
CA ASN A 395 -5.30 4.04 20.12
C ASN A 395 -6.09 3.79 18.84
N ILE A 396 -5.44 3.62 17.68
CA ILE A 396 -6.15 3.40 16.41
C ILE A 396 -6.95 2.09 16.47
N LEU A 397 -6.37 1.00 16.94
CA LEU A 397 -7.05 -0.30 17.00
C LEU A 397 -8.25 -0.26 17.95
N LEU A 398 -8.08 0.26 19.16
CA LEU A 398 -9.12 0.21 20.19
C LEU A 398 -10.16 1.34 20.04
N LYS A 399 -9.79 2.48 19.47
CA LYS A 399 -10.64 3.68 19.38
C LYS A 399 -11.24 3.92 18.00
N CYS A 400 -10.77 3.27 16.93
CA CYS A 400 -11.36 3.39 15.59
C CYS A 400 -12.36 2.25 15.32
N ARG A 401 -13.52 2.61 14.75
CA ARG A 401 -14.56 1.63 14.37
C ARG A 401 -14.53 1.21 12.91
N HIS A 402 -13.90 1.99 12.03
CA HIS A 402 -13.91 1.70 10.60
C HIS A 402 -12.97 0.54 10.26
N TRP A 403 -13.53 -0.57 9.78
CA TRP A 403 -12.77 -1.81 9.54
C TRP A 403 -11.58 -1.61 8.60
N GLY A 404 -11.72 -0.84 7.52
CA GLY A 404 -10.61 -0.59 6.60
C GLY A 404 -9.45 0.20 7.21
N ALA A 405 -9.71 1.00 8.26
CA ALA A 405 -8.68 1.71 9.01
C ALA A 405 -8.01 0.77 10.02
N VAL A 406 -8.81 -0.04 10.72
CA VAL A 406 -8.33 -1.09 11.63
C VAL A 406 -7.48 -2.11 10.88
N GLU A 407 -7.91 -2.61 9.72
CA GLU A 407 -7.17 -3.57 8.91
C GLU A 407 -5.80 -3.02 8.46
N GLY A 408 -5.75 -1.79 7.95
CA GLY A 408 -4.47 -1.15 7.60
C GLY A 408 -3.56 -0.95 8.82
N CYS A 409 -4.14 -0.59 9.96
CA CYS A 409 -3.43 -0.52 11.23
C CYS A 409 -2.87 -1.89 11.66
N CYS A 410 -3.65 -2.97 11.53
CA CYS A 410 -3.20 -4.34 11.79
C CYS A 410 -2.04 -4.77 10.90
N MET A 411 -2.05 -4.41 9.61
CA MET A 411 -0.94 -4.70 8.69
C MET A 411 0.36 -4.04 9.19
N GLY A 412 0.30 -2.76 9.55
CA GLY A 412 1.45 -2.04 10.10
C GLY A 412 1.88 -2.55 11.48
N PHE A 413 0.91 -2.86 12.35
CA PHE A 413 1.18 -3.33 13.71
C PHE A 413 1.82 -4.73 13.71
N THR A 414 1.36 -5.64 12.86
CA THR A 414 1.97 -6.96 12.69
C THR A 414 3.45 -6.80 12.28
N LYS A 415 3.71 -5.92 11.32
CA LYS A 415 5.07 -5.60 10.84
C LYS A 415 5.94 -4.98 11.93
N PHE A 416 5.38 -4.08 12.72
CA PHE A 416 6.01 -3.51 13.92
C PHE A 416 6.40 -4.61 14.93
N CYS A 417 5.46 -5.49 15.30
CA CYS A 417 5.71 -6.59 16.22
C CYS A 417 6.77 -7.57 15.70
N VAL A 418 6.72 -7.95 14.42
CA VAL A 418 7.73 -8.81 13.79
C VAL A 418 9.12 -8.19 13.92
N THR A 419 9.22 -6.88 13.67
CA THR A 419 10.48 -6.13 13.76
C THR A 419 11.01 -6.10 15.20
N LEU A 420 10.16 -5.78 16.17
CA LEU A 420 10.58 -5.69 17.58
C LEU A 420 10.97 -7.06 18.16
N LEU A 421 10.20 -8.11 17.85
CA LEU A 421 10.47 -9.47 18.31
C LEU A 421 11.77 -10.04 17.73
N SER A 422 12.14 -9.59 16.53
CA SER A 422 13.40 -9.94 15.85
C SER A 422 14.59 -9.09 16.31
N SER A 423 14.39 -8.12 17.21
CA SER A 423 15.44 -7.26 17.74
C SER A 423 16.36 -8.02 18.71
N GLY A 424 17.65 -7.65 18.68
CA GLY A 424 18.64 -8.14 19.65
C GLY A 424 18.46 -7.54 21.05
N ASP A 425 17.85 -6.36 21.14
CA ASP A 425 17.60 -5.64 22.39
C ASP A 425 16.43 -6.27 23.16
N ALA A 426 16.68 -6.64 24.41
CA ALA A 426 15.69 -7.27 25.28
C ALA A 426 14.54 -6.33 25.64
N GLU A 427 14.81 -5.03 25.81
CA GLU A 427 13.79 -4.05 26.20
C GLU A 427 12.83 -3.76 25.04
N ILE A 428 13.36 -3.62 23.82
CA ILE A 428 12.55 -3.44 22.61
C ILE A 428 11.69 -4.68 22.35
N ARG A 429 12.28 -5.87 22.52
CA ARG A 429 11.60 -7.17 22.35
C ARG A 429 10.51 -7.41 23.39
N ASP A 430 10.43 -6.61 24.45
CA ASP A 430 9.42 -6.75 25.48
C ASP A 430 8.15 -5.94 25.25
N ILE A 431 8.23 -4.86 24.45
CA ILE A 431 7.08 -4.00 24.13
C ILE A 431 5.84 -4.81 23.67
N PRO A 432 5.93 -5.76 22.72
CA PRO A 432 4.76 -6.54 22.31
C PRO A 432 4.18 -7.42 23.43
N ALA A 433 5.01 -7.88 24.38
CA ALA A 433 4.54 -8.68 25.50
C ALA A 433 3.73 -7.82 26.49
N VAL A 434 4.20 -6.61 26.79
CA VAL A 434 3.49 -5.65 27.64
C VAL A 434 2.15 -5.26 27.02
N MET A 435 2.12 -4.94 25.72
CA MET A 435 0.86 -4.62 25.02
C MET A 435 -0.14 -5.78 25.04
N LEU A 436 0.34 -7.02 24.93
CA LEU A 436 -0.51 -8.20 25.00
C LEU A 436 -1.10 -8.36 26.40
N GLU A 437 -0.32 -8.16 27.44
CA GLU A 437 -0.80 -8.22 28.83
C GLU A 437 -1.86 -7.14 29.10
N GLU A 438 -1.64 -5.91 28.62
CA GLU A 438 -2.64 -4.85 28.68
C GLU A 438 -3.93 -5.24 27.94
N GLY A 439 -3.82 -5.79 26.73
CA GLY A 439 -4.98 -6.26 25.96
C GLY A 439 -5.76 -7.37 26.68
N LEU A 440 -5.06 -8.35 27.26
CA LEU A 440 -5.68 -9.44 28.01
C LEU A 440 -6.37 -8.95 29.30
N LYS A 441 -5.79 -7.96 29.99
CA LYS A 441 -6.43 -7.31 31.16
C LYS A 441 -7.74 -6.60 30.77
N VAL A 442 -7.80 -6.00 29.58
CA VAL A 442 -9.04 -5.41 29.06
C VAL A 442 -10.10 -6.48 28.79
N VAL A 443 -9.73 -7.64 28.23
CA VAL A 443 -10.66 -8.77 28.03
C VAL A 443 -11.26 -9.27 29.35
N GLN A 444 -10.47 -9.28 30.42
CA GLN A 444 -10.90 -9.70 31.75
C GLN A 444 -11.80 -8.67 32.47
N SER A 445 -11.95 -7.46 31.93
CA SER A 445 -12.67 -6.36 32.57
C SER A 445 -14.14 -6.30 32.11
N PRO A 446 -15.15 -6.38 33.02
CA PRO A 446 -16.57 -6.50 32.65
C PRO A 446 -17.18 -5.33 31.86
N ARG A 447 -16.53 -4.16 31.84
CA ARG A 447 -17.07 -2.93 31.24
C ARG A 447 -16.75 -2.76 29.75
N PHE A 448 -15.77 -3.50 29.24
CA PHE A 448 -15.26 -3.35 27.87
C PHE A 448 -15.70 -4.47 26.94
N THR A 449 -16.46 -5.40 27.49
CA THR A 449 -16.93 -6.57 26.80
C THR A 449 -18.27 -6.24 26.18
N SER A 450 -18.23 -5.59 25.02
CA SER A 450 -19.36 -5.65 24.10
C SER A 450 -18.94 -6.55 22.94
N VAL A 451 -19.61 -7.69 22.77
CA VAL A 451 -19.54 -8.62 21.64
C VAL A 451 -20.02 -7.94 20.35
N THR A 452 -20.66 -6.76 20.45
CA THR A 452 -20.95 -5.92 19.29
C THR A 452 -19.66 -5.40 18.61
N ARG A 453 -19.75 -5.03 17.33
CA ARG A 453 -18.66 -4.50 16.47
C ARG A 453 -17.85 -3.32 17.06
N ARG A 454 -18.14 -2.84 18.27
CA ARG A 454 -17.44 -1.77 18.99
C ARG A 454 -16.10 -2.24 19.58
N ALA A 455 -15.91 -3.52 19.91
CA ALA A 455 -14.63 -4.02 20.44
C ALA A 455 -13.76 -4.75 19.40
N ALA A 456 -14.02 -4.61 18.09
CA ALA A 456 -13.38 -5.42 17.04
C ALA A 456 -11.85 -5.26 16.94
N GLY A 457 -11.28 -4.17 17.47
CA GLY A 457 -9.84 -3.95 17.43
C GLY A 457 -9.03 -4.73 18.47
N LEU A 458 -9.64 -5.09 19.62
CA LEU A 458 -8.96 -5.84 20.68
C LEU A 458 -8.54 -7.25 20.26
N PRO A 459 -9.41 -8.09 19.65
CA PRO A 459 -8.97 -9.36 19.07
C PRO A 459 -7.87 -9.18 18.04
N MET A 460 -7.96 -8.15 17.20
CA MET A 460 -6.97 -7.90 16.17
C MET A 460 -5.61 -7.53 16.77
N LEU A 461 -5.58 -6.75 17.84
CA LEU A 461 -4.36 -6.45 18.61
C LEU A 461 -3.70 -7.74 19.11
N ILE A 462 -4.47 -8.63 19.76
CA ILE A 462 -3.98 -9.91 20.28
C ILE A 462 -3.49 -10.81 19.13
N LEU A 463 -4.27 -10.88 18.05
CA LEU A 463 -3.96 -11.69 16.88
C LEU A 463 -2.66 -11.23 16.20
N CYS A 464 -2.50 -9.93 15.95
CA CYS A 464 -1.29 -9.37 15.34
C CYS A 464 -0.03 -9.71 16.13
N ILE A 465 -0.07 -9.62 17.47
CA ILE A 465 1.06 -9.97 18.33
C ILE A 465 1.34 -11.48 18.26
N CYS A 466 0.30 -12.31 18.37
CA CYS A 466 0.43 -13.77 18.31
C CYS A 466 0.89 -14.28 16.93
N SER A 467 0.58 -13.55 15.85
CA SER A 467 0.96 -13.88 14.48
C SER A 467 2.29 -13.27 14.05
N ALA A 468 2.97 -12.48 14.89
CA ALA A 468 4.19 -11.73 14.56
C ALA A 468 5.47 -12.59 14.42
N GLY A 469 5.34 -13.87 14.03
CA GLY A 469 6.45 -14.76 13.63
C GLY A 469 6.54 -16.08 14.41
N GLU A 470 7.42 -16.98 13.97
CA GLU A 470 7.59 -18.33 14.54
C GLU A 470 8.69 -18.41 15.62
N THR A 471 8.91 -17.33 16.38
CA THR A 471 9.94 -17.35 17.43
C THR A 471 9.46 -18.12 18.67
N SER A 472 10.41 -18.63 19.47
CA SER A 472 10.09 -19.25 20.77
C SER A 472 9.32 -18.28 21.67
N LYS A 473 9.65 -16.97 21.63
CA LYS A 473 8.94 -15.93 22.40
C LYS A 473 7.51 -15.74 21.89
N THR A 474 7.28 -15.70 20.56
CA THR A 474 5.92 -15.62 20.00
C THR A 474 5.06 -16.82 20.40
N ARG A 475 5.63 -18.03 20.39
CA ARG A 475 4.94 -19.24 20.88
C ARG A 475 4.58 -19.14 22.36
N SER A 476 5.47 -18.58 23.18
CA SER A 476 5.20 -18.32 24.60
C SER A 476 4.05 -17.34 24.79
N LEU A 477 4.04 -16.23 24.04
CA LEU A 477 2.98 -15.22 24.07
C LEU A 477 1.62 -15.80 23.61
N LEU A 478 1.62 -16.64 22.58
CA LEU A 478 0.42 -17.36 22.14
C LEU A 478 -0.10 -18.31 23.23
N CYS A 479 0.79 -19.11 23.83
CA CYS A 479 0.43 -20.02 24.92
C CYS A 479 -0.15 -19.27 26.12
N GLN A 480 0.45 -18.15 26.51
CA GLN A 480 -0.06 -17.28 27.57
C GLN A 480 -1.46 -16.76 27.23
N SER A 481 -1.63 -16.20 26.03
CA SER A 481 -2.92 -15.68 25.56
C SER A 481 -4.01 -16.75 25.59
N MET A 482 -3.73 -17.94 25.08
CA MET A 482 -4.69 -19.05 25.07
C MET A 482 -5.06 -19.50 26.48
N ARG A 483 -4.10 -19.60 27.40
CA ARG A 483 -4.39 -19.93 28.81
C ARG A 483 -5.30 -18.88 29.44
N THR A 484 -4.94 -17.60 29.32
CA THR A 484 -5.72 -16.50 29.90
C THR A 484 -7.13 -16.42 29.33
N LEU A 485 -7.29 -16.59 28.01
CA LEU A 485 -8.61 -16.62 27.37
C LEU A 485 -9.46 -17.81 27.82
N LEU A 486 -8.86 -19.00 27.94
CA LEU A 486 -9.55 -20.20 28.41
C LEU A 486 -9.93 -20.11 29.89
N GLU A 487 -9.07 -19.53 30.73
CA GLU A 487 -9.36 -19.26 32.14
C GLU A 487 -10.51 -18.26 32.28
N THR A 488 -10.49 -17.18 31.48
CA THR A 488 -11.56 -16.18 31.45
C THR A 488 -12.89 -16.81 31.01
N ALA A 489 -12.88 -17.69 30.01
CA ALA A 489 -14.07 -18.42 29.56
C ALA A 489 -14.63 -19.39 30.62
N LYS A 490 -13.75 -19.98 31.45
CA LYS A 490 -14.13 -20.93 32.50
C LYS A 490 -14.59 -20.27 33.80
N ALA A 491 -14.41 -18.96 33.95
CA ALA A 491 -14.77 -18.25 35.17
C ALA A 491 -16.30 -18.31 35.40
N PRO A 492 -16.76 -18.71 36.61
CA PRO A 492 -18.19 -18.81 36.90
C PRO A 492 -18.89 -17.45 36.76
N LEU A 493 -20.12 -17.48 36.25
CA LEU A 493 -20.95 -16.29 36.15
C LEU A 493 -21.36 -15.83 37.55
N SER A 494 -21.36 -14.51 37.78
CA SER A 494 -21.91 -13.95 39.02
C SER A 494 -23.42 -14.14 39.08
N ASP A 495 -23.96 -14.43 40.27
CA ASP A 495 -25.41 -14.62 40.46
C ASP A 495 -26.25 -13.39 40.09
N ASN A 496 -25.66 -12.18 40.15
CA ASN A 496 -26.26 -10.91 39.75
C ASN A 496 -25.55 -10.32 38.52
N TRP A 497 -25.67 -10.95 37.35
CA TRP A 497 -25.09 -10.42 36.12
C TRP A 497 -26.11 -9.57 35.34
N ASP A 498 -25.62 -8.48 34.74
CA ASP A 498 -26.42 -7.56 33.94
C ASP A 498 -26.68 -8.15 32.55
N GLN A 499 -27.95 -8.43 32.23
CA GLN A 499 -28.36 -9.00 30.94
C GLN A 499 -28.18 -8.03 29.75
N THR A 500 -27.87 -6.77 30.01
CA THR A 500 -27.67 -5.73 28.99
C THR A 500 -26.21 -5.56 28.56
N LEU A 501 -25.27 -6.20 29.26
CA LEU A 501 -23.84 -6.15 28.99
C LEU A 501 -23.35 -7.52 28.49
N ASP A 502 -22.44 -7.53 27.51
CA ASP A 502 -21.86 -8.79 27.09
C ASP A 502 -20.86 -9.29 28.13
N LEU A 503 -20.89 -10.59 28.40
CA LEU A 503 -20.05 -11.20 29.42
C LEU A 503 -18.62 -11.42 28.90
N PRO A 504 -17.58 -11.21 29.74
CA PRO A 504 -16.19 -11.56 29.39
C PRO A 504 -16.00 -12.99 28.91
N GLN A 505 -16.86 -13.92 29.35
CA GLN A 505 -16.87 -15.33 28.97
C GLN A 505 -17.25 -15.57 27.49
N VAL A 506 -17.96 -14.63 26.83
CA VAL A 506 -18.44 -14.78 25.45
C VAL A 506 -17.37 -14.41 24.42
N LEU A 507 -16.47 -13.49 24.77
CA LEU A 507 -15.39 -12.99 23.90
C LEU A 507 -14.34 -14.06 23.54
N PRO A 508 -13.83 -14.90 24.47
CA PRO A 508 -12.95 -16.00 24.12
C PRO A 508 -13.51 -16.92 23.04
N HIS A 509 -14.83 -17.15 22.98
CA HIS A 509 -15.48 -17.98 21.97
C HIS A 509 -15.54 -17.35 20.57
N SER A 510 -15.75 -16.03 20.46
CA SER A 510 -15.70 -15.33 19.17
C SER A 510 -14.25 -15.12 18.71
N HIS A 511 -13.35 -14.76 19.62
CA HIS A 511 -11.93 -14.54 19.35
C HIS A 511 -11.17 -15.82 18.97
N THR A 512 -11.47 -16.97 19.59
CA THR A 512 -10.93 -18.26 19.14
C THR A 512 -11.41 -18.62 17.73
N ARG A 513 -12.66 -18.30 17.38
CA ARG A 513 -13.22 -18.57 16.06
C ARG A 513 -12.59 -17.70 14.95
N GLU A 514 -12.32 -16.44 15.23
CA GLU A 514 -11.62 -15.52 14.29
C GLU A 514 -10.13 -15.83 14.17
N SER A 515 -9.45 -16.19 15.26
CA SER A 515 -8.02 -16.57 15.25
C SER A 515 -7.73 -17.91 14.59
N ILE A 516 -8.71 -18.83 14.52
CA ILE A 516 -8.59 -20.10 13.78
C ILE A 516 -8.90 -19.94 12.27
N SER A 517 -9.64 -18.90 11.88
CA SER A 517 -10.02 -18.65 10.47
C SER A 517 -8.85 -18.41 9.49
N PRO A 518 -7.77 -17.68 9.82
CA PRO A 518 -6.67 -17.43 8.86
C PRO A 518 -5.82 -18.67 8.57
N PHE A 519 -5.92 -19.75 9.37
CA PHE A 519 -5.18 -21.00 9.14
C PHE A 519 -5.75 -21.87 8.00
N ASN A 520 -6.94 -21.55 7.45
CA ASN A 520 -7.63 -22.38 6.44
C ASN A 520 -7.57 -21.84 4.99
N HIS A 521 -6.82 -20.78 4.71
CA HIS A 521 -6.60 -20.29 3.34
C HIS A 521 -5.21 -20.61 2.80
N GLY A 522 -4.73 -21.82 3.12
CA GLY A 522 -3.39 -22.24 2.74
C GLY A 522 -3.17 -23.72 2.47
N HIS A 523 -4.16 -24.62 2.48
CA HIS A 523 -3.93 -26.01 2.02
C HIS A 523 -5.21 -26.66 1.49
N ARG A 524 -5.21 -27.02 0.20
CA ARG A 524 -6.05 -28.11 -0.30
C ARG A 524 -5.54 -29.41 0.30
N CYS A 525 -6.25 -29.96 1.28
CA CYS A 525 -6.22 -31.39 1.59
C CYS A 525 -7.58 -31.80 2.16
N GLY A 526 -8.04 -32.99 1.75
CA GLY A 526 -9.43 -33.42 1.80
C GLY A 526 -10.00 -33.78 3.18
N HIS A 527 -11.34 -33.77 3.21
CA HIS A 527 -12.27 -34.52 4.06
C HIS A 527 -11.78 -34.98 5.44
N THR A 528 -12.23 -34.30 6.50
CA THR A 528 -12.82 -34.91 7.70
C THR A 528 -13.58 -33.85 8.54
N PRO A 529 -14.78 -34.15 9.07
CA PRO A 529 -15.61 -33.17 9.78
C PRO A 529 -15.21 -33.11 11.27
N ILE A 530 -14.93 -31.91 11.78
CA ILE A 530 -14.74 -31.70 13.24
C ILE A 530 -16.07 -31.25 13.84
N LEU A 531 -16.49 -32.02 14.83
CA LEU A 531 -17.73 -31.96 15.60
C LEU A 531 -18.06 -30.57 16.14
N ALA A 532 -19.32 -30.19 15.95
CA ALA A 532 -19.98 -29.07 16.60
C ALA A 532 -20.12 -29.34 18.11
N PHE A 533 -19.49 -28.52 18.95
CA PHE A 533 -19.88 -28.37 20.35
C PHE A 533 -20.95 -27.28 20.44
N THR A 534 -22.19 -27.65 20.15
CA THR A 534 -23.38 -26.93 20.61
C THR A 534 -23.92 -27.66 21.83
N GLY A 535 -23.82 -27.05 23.00
CA GLY A 535 -24.38 -27.60 24.22
C GLY A 535 -24.10 -26.70 25.41
N VAL A 536 -25.05 -25.81 25.68
CA VAL A 536 -25.68 -25.52 26.99
C VAL A 536 -26.24 -24.09 26.91
N CYS A 537 -27.43 -23.96 26.36
CA CYS A 537 -28.40 -22.96 26.82
C CYS A 537 -29.73 -23.71 26.94
N GLY A 538 -30.29 -23.68 28.16
CA GLY A 538 -31.45 -24.46 28.56
C GLY A 538 -32.65 -24.22 27.66
N SER A 539 -33.29 -25.33 27.34
CA SER A 539 -34.61 -25.46 26.74
C SER A 539 -35.69 -24.86 27.65
N HIS A 540 -36.32 -23.78 27.20
CA HIS A 540 -37.73 -23.53 27.49
C HIS A 540 -38.46 -23.12 26.20
N HIS A 541 -39.53 -23.87 25.94
CA HIS A 541 -40.43 -23.77 24.81
C HIS A 541 -41.08 -22.38 24.64
N ALA A 542 -40.95 -21.80 23.46
CA ALA A 542 -42.01 -20.99 22.83
C ALA A 542 -41.85 -21.03 21.29
N SER A 543 -42.96 -21.24 20.60
CA SER A 543 -43.13 -21.59 19.18
C SER A 543 -42.65 -20.52 18.16
N PRO A 544 -42.39 -20.90 16.89
CA PRO A 544 -41.76 -20.02 15.90
C PRO A 544 -42.78 -19.14 15.14
N GLY A 545 -42.50 -17.84 15.03
CA GLY A 545 -43.16 -16.91 14.10
C GLY A 545 -42.28 -16.60 12.88
N PRO A 546 -42.83 -16.36 11.67
CA PRO A 546 -42.06 -16.42 10.44
C PRO A 546 -41.67 -15.02 9.93
N TRP A 547 -40.42 -14.58 10.14
CA TRP A 547 -39.87 -13.43 9.41
C TRP A 547 -38.37 -13.59 9.14
N PHE A 548 -38.03 -14.30 8.06
CA PHE A 548 -36.76 -14.10 7.35
C PHE A 548 -36.93 -14.48 5.87
N ARG A 549 -37.27 -13.49 5.04
CA ARG A 549 -36.98 -13.46 3.60
C ARG A 549 -36.66 -12.02 3.18
N SER A 550 -35.36 -11.74 3.06
CA SER A 550 -34.67 -10.80 2.16
C SER A 550 -33.30 -10.54 2.80
N GLY A 551 -32.15 -10.80 2.18
CA GLY A 551 -31.85 -10.91 0.76
C GLY A 551 -31.58 -9.52 0.18
N SER A 552 -30.30 -9.17 0.08
CA SER A 552 -29.73 -8.16 -0.81
C SER A 552 -29.78 -6.68 -0.37
N CYS A 553 -28.65 -6.15 0.09
CA CYS A 553 -28.08 -4.87 -0.38
C CYS A 553 -26.72 -4.59 0.27
N CYS A 554 -25.66 -4.62 -0.55
CA CYS A 554 -24.48 -3.74 -0.53
C CYS A 554 -23.37 -4.36 -1.37
N ALA A 555 -23.62 -4.43 -2.67
CA ALA A 555 -22.62 -4.62 -3.70
C ALA A 555 -23.04 -3.75 -4.89
N SER A 556 -22.70 -2.45 -4.85
CA SER A 556 -22.67 -1.56 -6.02
C SER A 556 -22.35 -0.12 -5.60
N VAL A 557 -21.07 0.19 -5.41
CA VAL A 557 -20.51 1.48 -5.84
C VAL A 557 -19.05 1.25 -6.21
N CYS A 558 -18.84 0.67 -7.39
CA CYS A 558 -17.57 0.67 -8.13
C CYS A 558 -17.94 0.64 -9.61
N SER A 559 -18.12 1.83 -10.19
CA SER A 559 -18.05 2.11 -11.62
C SER A 559 -17.67 3.56 -11.80
#